data_AF-A0A354Y8E6-F1
#
_entry.id   AF-A0A354Y8E6-F1
#
_cell.length_a   1.000
_cell.length_b   1.000
_cell.length_c   1.000
_cell.angle_alpha   90.00
_cell.angle_beta   90.00
_cell.angle_gamma   90.00
#
_symmetry.space_group_name_H-M   'P 1'
#
loop_
_entity.id
_entity.type
_entity.pdbx_description
1 polymer ?
#
loop_
_entity_poly.entity_id
_entity_poly.type
_entity_poly.pdbx_seq_one_letter_code
_entity_poly.pdbx_strand_id
1 'polypeptide(L)' 'NADLVLAGGTESMSMVPMMGNKVALSPSVFRDDHVAIAYGMGITAEKVAEEWKVSREDQDAFA' A
#
# COMPACT_ATOMS: atom_id res chain seq x y z
N ASN A 1 -1.23 16.80 -29.02
CA ASN A 1 -1.04 17.78 -27.93
C ASN A 1 -2.38 18.11 -27.33
N ALA A 2 -2.49 18.08 -26.00
CA ALA A 2 -3.68 18.55 -25.31
C ALA A 2 -3.48 20.03 -24.98
N ASP A 3 -4.48 20.86 -25.27
CA ASP A 3 -4.43 22.30 -24.99
C ASP A 3 -4.68 22.62 -23.51
N LEU A 4 -5.29 21.69 -22.77
CA LEU A 4 -5.48 21.76 -21.31
C LEU A 4 -5.68 20.36 -20.73
N VAL A 5 -5.01 20.06 -19.62
CA VAL A 5 -5.21 18.83 -18.84
C VAL A 5 -5.43 19.20 -17.37
N LEU A 6 -6.44 18.58 -16.76
CA LEU A 6 -6.75 18.69 -15.33
C LEU A 6 -6.66 17.29 -14.71
N ALA A 7 -5.84 17.15 -13.67
CA ALA A 7 -5.63 15.90 -12.94
C ALA A 7 -5.79 16.13 -11.44
N GLY A 8 -6.45 15.21 -10.76
CA GLY A 8 -6.67 15.22 -9.32
C GLY A 8 -7.10 13.84 -8.81
N GLY A 9 -6.99 13.62 -7.50
CA GLY A 9 -7.39 12.39 -6.82
C GLY A 9 -8.03 12.71 -5.47
N THR A 10 -8.99 11.88 -5.04
CA THR A 10 -9.70 12.01 -3.77
C THR A 10 -9.79 10.65 -3.09
N GLU A 11 -9.70 10.63 -1.77
CA GLU A 11 -9.82 9.42 -0.95
C GLU A 11 -10.57 9.75 0.35
N SER A 12 -11.48 8.87 0.78
CA SER A 12 -12.21 8.99 2.04
C SER A 12 -12.14 7.68 2.82
N MET A 13 -11.08 7.54 3.60
CA MET A 13 -10.82 6.33 4.39
C MET A 13 -11.84 6.10 5.50
N SER A 14 -12.54 7.15 5.95
CA SER A 14 -13.61 7.03 6.95
C SER A 14 -14.89 6.44 6.36
N MET A 15 -15.18 6.70 5.08
CA MET A 15 -16.39 6.22 4.42
C MET A 15 -16.17 4.92 3.64
N VAL A 16 -14.96 4.71 3.13
CA VAL A 16 -14.59 3.51 2.37
C VAL A 16 -13.46 2.81 3.10
N PRO A 17 -13.70 1.61 3.66
CA PRO A 17 -12.66 0.87 4.37
C PRO A 17 -11.52 0.48 3.42
N MET A 18 -10.35 0.22 4.00
CA MET A 18 -9.22 -0.35 3.27
C MET A 18 -9.67 -1.63 2.56
N MET A 19 -9.36 -1.74 1.26
CA MET A 19 -9.90 -2.71 0.26
C MET A 19 -11.16 -2.29 -0.51
N GLY A 20 -11.70 -1.08 -0.28
CA GLY A 20 -12.75 -0.50 -1.10
C GLY A 20 -14.17 -0.89 -0.66
N ASN A 21 -15.16 -0.56 -1.49
CA ASN A 21 -16.58 -0.77 -1.16
C ASN A 21 -17.05 -2.24 -1.25
N LYS A 22 -16.34 -3.07 -2.04
CA LYS A 22 -16.61 -4.48 -2.28
C LYS A 22 -15.28 -5.18 -2.52
N VAL A 23 -14.88 -6.00 -1.56
CA VAL A 23 -13.66 -6.79 -1.67
C VAL A 23 -13.93 -7.98 -2.58
N ALA A 24 -13.45 -7.92 -3.82
CA ALA A 24 -13.54 -9.01 -4.78
C ALA A 24 -12.15 -9.26 -5.38
N LEU A 25 -11.39 -10.15 -4.74
CA LEU A 25 -10.11 -10.62 -5.27
C LEU A 25 -10.34 -11.87 -6.11
N SER A 26 -9.90 -11.85 -7.37
CA SER A 26 -9.91 -13.05 -8.20
C SER A 26 -8.92 -14.08 -7.61
N PRO A 27 -9.29 -15.36 -7.45
CA PRO A 27 -8.37 -16.40 -7.01
C PRO A 27 -7.11 -16.52 -7.87
N SER A 28 -7.14 -16.05 -9.13
CA SER A 28 -5.96 -15.99 -10.00
C SER A 28 -4.84 -15.09 -9.48
N VAL A 29 -5.17 -14.10 -8.65
CA VAL A 29 -4.19 -13.15 -8.07
C VAL A 29 -3.17 -13.85 -7.17
N PHE A 30 -3.51 -15.03 -6.62
CA PHE A 30 -2.66 -15.78 -5.71
C PHE A 30 -1.93 -16.97 -6.37
N ARG A 31 -2.03 -17.14 -7.69
CA ARG A 31 -1.48 -18.31 -8.40
C ARG A 31 -0.01 -18.17 -8.82
N ASP A 32 0.49 -16.94 -8.95
CA ASP A 32 1.85 -16.60 -9.41
C ASP A 32 2.61 -15.75 -8.37
N ASP A 33 3.74 -15.13 -8.74
CA ASP A 33 4.61 -14.27 -7.89
C ASP A 33 3.93 -13.02 -7.29
N HIS A 34 2.62 -12.82 -7.54
CA HIS A 34 1.83 -11.70 -7.03
C HIS A 34 1.30 -11.90 -5.61
N VAL A 35 1.74 -12.95 -4.90
CA VAL A 35 1.39 -13.19 -3.48
C VAL A 35 1.69 -11.98 -2.59
N ALA A 36 2.64 -11.12 -2.99
CA ALA A 36 2.98 -9.91 -2.27
C ALA A 36 1.78 -8.96 -2.01
N ILE A 37 0.75 -8.97 -2.87
CA ILE A 37 -0.48 -8.20 -2.70
C ILE A 37 -1.30 -8.61 -1.46
N ALA A 38 -1.02 -9.80 -0.91
CA ALA A 38 -1.63 -10.30 0.30
C ALA A 38 -0.98 -9.73 1.57
N TYR A 39 0.25 -9.22 1.49
CA TYR A 39 0.93 -8.66 2.65
C TYR A 39 0.44 -7.22 2.90
N GLY A 40 0.02 -6.97 4.13
CA GLY A 40 -0.35 -5.62 4.55
C GLY A 40 0.86 -4.67 4.52
N MET A 41 0.60 -3.39 4.24
CA MET A 41 1.63 -2.35 4.13
C MET A 41 2.56 -2.28 5.36
N GLY A 42 2.04 -2.54 6.57
CA GLY A 42 2.85 -2.58 7.79
C GLY A 42 3.91 -3.69 7.76
N ILE A 43 3.56 -4.91 7.36
CA ILE A 43 4.51 -6.03 7.24
C ILE A 43 5.60 -5.71 6.20
N THR A 44 5.22 -5.05 5.11
CA THR A 44 6.20 -4.63 4.11
C THR A 44 7.14 -3.54 4.65
N ALA A 45 6.63 -2.63 5.50
CA ALA A 45 7.46 -1.64 6.19
C ALA A 45 8.46 -2.29 7.16
N GLU A 46 8.02 -3.30 7.94
CA GLU A 46 8.90 -4.09 8.80
C GLU A 46 9.99 -4.81 8.00
N LYS A 47 9.65 -5.36 6.83
CA LYS A 47 10.62 -6.01 5.95
C LYS A 47 11.67 -5.03 5.42
N VAL A 48 11.28 -3.80 5.10
CA VAL A 48 12.23 -2.73 4.74
C VAL A 48 13.12 -2.38 5.93
N ALA A 49 12.56 -2.23 7.13
CA ALA A 49 13.34 -1.93 8.33
C ALA A 49 14.37 -3.03 8.63
N GLU A 50 13.99 -4.31 8.49
CA GLU A 50 14.87 -5.47 8.67
C GLU A 50 16.02 -5.49 7.66
N GLU A 51 15.71 -5.39 6.36
CA GLU A 51 16.69 -5.47 5.26
C GLU A 51 17.74 -4.35 5.35
N TRP A 52 17.30 -3.14 5.69
CA TRP A 52 18.16 -1.95 5.76
C TRP A 52 18.65 -1.63 7.17
N LYS A 53 18.34 -2.48 8.15
CA LYS A 53 18.74 -2.34 9.56
C LYS A 53 18.36 -0.99 10.18
N VAL A 54 17.15 -0.52 9.88
CA VAL A 54 16.60 0.72 10.43
C VAL A 54 16.11 0.45 11.86
N SER A 55 16.76 1.05 12.85
CA SER A 55 16.42 0.84 14.26
C SER A 55 15.08 1.48 14.62
N ARG A 56 14.50 1.07 15.76
CA ARG A 56 13.27 1.70 16.26
C ARG A 56 13.51 3.15 16.64
N GLU A 57 14.68 3.42 17.21
CA GLU A 57 15.12 4.75 17.59
C GLU A 57 15.22 5.67 16.36
N ASP A 58 15.73 5.17 15.23
CA ASP A 58 15.79 5.92 13.97
C ASP A 58 14.39 6.18 13.37
N GLN A 59 13.49 5.19 13.47
CA GLN A 59 12.09 5.35 13.03
C GLN A 59 11.37 6.40 13.86
N ASP A 60 11.52 6.36 15.18
CA ASP A 60 10.90 7.31 16.11
C ASP A 60 11.49 8.73 15.97
N ALA A 61 12.78 8.85 15.66
CA ALA A 61 13.42 10.16 15.44
C ALA A 61 12.94 10.86 14.16
N PHE A 62 12.41 10.10 13.18
CA PHE A 62 11.91 10.64 11.91
C PHE A 62 10.41 10.98 11.94
N ALA A 63 9.62 10.28 12.76
CA ALA A 63 8.16 10.41 12.86
C ALA A 63 7.69 11.79 13.37
#